data_AF-A0A3A8JGQ0-F1
#
_entry.id   AF-A0A3A8JGQ0-F1
#
_cell.length_a   1.000
_cell.length_b   1.000
_cell.length_c   1.000
_cell.angle_alpha   90.00
_cell.angle_beta   90.00
_cell.angle_gamma   90.00
#
_symmetry.space_group_name_H-M   'P 1'
#
loop_
_entity.id
_entity.type
_entity.pdbx_description
1 polymer ?
#
loop_
_entity_poly.entity_id
_entity_poly.type
_entity_poly.pdbx_seq_one_letter_code
_entity_poly.pdbx_strand_id
1 'polypeptide(L)'
;MASRASLAGAVLLGALLWTGLPGVHGGTVAFATSPVAVAAEAVETAPQGSGYREVVETAESFPDPGELGEGDLKATVRTPTLVPHRGYTPIQVTVQNSGGQPRSVRLAIYSPQGRVTERTLELGPRERTVTWLLMPADLQTGQLSMESPGLYPSSKGFYLDSYQGARVMVLGDVKAFETATGMSRAVENTEPLVAARFVDPSIAPRELAAYAGYDAVLVAVPPDQVPADVWAVLETFAVSGGRLVLGQPPANPRLHFPLLQDAQAELSPYGFGSVRQFRACRTQSLGCGINLWEDTERSPAMVVPAGPPPRWERNDLLSDGRLPLLSSARAPVGRFLLLIFLFSLAVGPGGWMLARRKGPLAVLIAVPTLAVLTCLGLVAWSVLVDGFSVHAARYSVTLLDRERSRAVTVGLNAWYANLAEENVRMPASSVLLAPTAPEEPPRFLDWTNGLTVKNSFLPSRSYREWGEIAVIPSRARLTARKADGGVQVQNALGAPLKGGTLKWDGQLWALPELADGEEGLATPKDAEGEDLLELEHETRMRFPGALTPLTQDLDDGTFVAKLGGRGFTPTAAMDVELEAALHVVRGQVEEARR
;
A
#
# COMPACT_ATOMS: atom_id res chain seq x y z
N MET A 1 -49.37 -29.80 -55.94
CA MET A 1 -49.88 -30.87 -55.07
C MET A 1 -49.99 -30.33 -53.66
N ALA A 2 -51.22 -30.31 -53.12
CA ALA A 2 -51.66 -30.05 -51.72
C ALA A 2 -51.10 -28.81 -50.99
N SER A 3 -51.85 -27.93 -50.30
CA SER A 3 -53.20 -28.03 -49.76
C SER A 3 -53.79 -26.63 -49.51
N ARG A 4 -55.12 -26.57 -49.53
CA ARG A 4 -56.01 -25.47 -49.12
C ARG A 4 -56.30 -25.54 -47.61
N ALA A 5 -56.93 -24.45 -47.14
CA ALA A 5 -57.91 -24.33 -46.03
C ALA A 5 -57.35 -24.23 -44.60
N SER A 6 -57.90 -23.47 -43.65
CA SER A 6 -58.99 -22.48 -43.61
C SER A 6 -59.15 -21.94 -42.17
N LEU A 7 -59.39 -20.63 -42.05
CA LEU A 7 -60.41 -19.95 -41.22
C LEU A 7 -60.44 -19.96 -39.67
N ALA A 8 -60.81 -18.76 -39.19
CA ALA A 8 -61.48 -18.35 -37.93
C ALA A 8 -60.64 -18.34 -36.64
N GLY A 9 -60.69 -17.32 -35.77
CA GLY A 9 -61.57 -16.16 -35.64
C GLY A 9 -61.92 -15.92 -34.16
N ALA A 10 -62.12 -14.64 -33.78
CA ALA A 10 -62.55 -14.07 -32.49
C ALA A 10 -61.46 -13.98 -31.39
N VAL A 11 -60.97 -12.81 -30.95
CA VAL A 11 -61.60 -11.57 -30.41
C VAL A 11 -62.34 -11.77 -29.09
N LEU A 12 -61.77 -11.25 -28.00
CA LEU A 12 -62.53 -10.50 -26.99
C LEU A 12 -61.61 -9.59 -26.15
N LEU A 13 -61.93 -8.30 -26.23
CA LEU A 13 -61.48 -7.21 -25.37
C LEU A 13 -62.08 -7.37 -23.96
N GLY A 14 -61.35 -6.94 -22.93
CA GLY A 14 -61.89 -6.76 -21.60
C GLY A 14 -60.92 -5.98 -20.71
N ALA A 15 -60.99 -4.65 -20.79
CA ALA A 15 -60.41 -3.76 -19.78
C ALA A 15 -61.22 -3.86 -18.48
N LEU A 16 -60.57 -3.76 -17.32
CA LEU A 16 -61.18 -3.29 -16.07
C LEU A 16 -60.09 -2.86 -15.06
N LEU A 17 -60.13 -1.56 -14.76
CA LEU A 17 -60.01 -0.89 -13.46
C LEU A 17 -58.70 -0.93 -12.65
N TRP A 18 -58.08 0.25 -12.63
CA TRP A 18 -57.57 0.93 -11.44
C TRP A 18 -58.54 0.86 -10.24
N THR A 19 -58.03 0.49 -9.06
CA THR A 19 -58.13 1.26 -7.79
C THR A 19 -57.32 0.58 -6.67
N GLY A 20 -56.42 1.34 -6.02
CA GLY A 20 -56.37 1.41 -4.54
C GLY A 20 -55.26 0.68 -3.77
N LEU A 21 -54.27 1.49 -3.33
CA LEU A 21 -53.75 1.58 -1.94
C LEU A 21 -52.64 0.60 -1.44
N PRO A 22 -51.88 0.97 -0.38
CA PRO A 22 -50.41 1.06 -0.42
C PRO A 22 -49.70 0.15 0.59
N GLY A 23 -48.37 0.14 0.52
CA GLY A 23 -47.51 -0.36 1.59
C GLY A 23 -47.11 -1.83 1.45
N VAL A 24 -45.96 -2.06 0.82
CA VAL A 24 -45.19 -3.28 1.03
C VAL A 24 -43.75 -2.87 1.27
N HIS A 25 -43.27 -3.08 2.49
CA HIS A 25 -41.86 -3.11 2.82
C HIS A 25 -41.20 -4.17 1.93
N GLY A 26 -40.36 -3.72 1.00
CA GLY A 26 -39.53 -4.59 0.18
C GLY A 26 -38.44 -5.21 1.04
N GLY A 27 -38.77 -6.29 1.74
CA GLY A 27 -37.80 -7.27 2.18
C GLY A 27 -37.13 -7.85 0.94
N THR A 28 -35.89 -7.45 0.70
CA THR A 28 -35.00 -8.14 -0.23
C THR A 28 -34.73 -9.52 0.36
N VAL A 29 -35.40 -10.52 -0.19
CA VAL A 29 -35.10 -11.92 0.08
C VAL A 29 -33.67 -12.14 -0.39
N ALA A 30 -32.77 -12.30 0.57
CA ALA A 30 -31.41 -12.74 0.33
C ALA A 30 -31.48 -14.05 -0.47
N PHE A 31 -30.89 -14.05 -1.66
CA PHE A 31 -30.55 -15.30 -2.32
C PHE A 31 -29.53 -15.99 -1.44
N ALA A 32 -29.99 -16.97 -0.67
CA ALA A 32 -29.15 -17.91 0.04
C ALA A 32 -28.37 -18.72 -1.00
N THR A 33 -27.18 -18.25 -1.35
CA THR A 33 -26.16 -19.10 -1.95
C THR A 33 -25.76 -20.11 -0.91
N SER A 34 -25.98 -21.39 -1.22
CA SER A 34 -25.50 -22.52 -0.42
C SER A 34 -24.03 -22.29 -0.04
N PRO A 35 -23.61 -22.63 1.18
CA PRO A 35 -22.19 -22.60 1.53
C PRO A 35 -21.51 -23.63 0.63
N VAL A 36 -20.78 -23.15 -0.37
CA VAL A 36 -19.72 -23.94 -0.98
C VAL A 36 -18.78 -24.21 0.18
N ALA A 37 -18.68 -25.48 0.57
CA ALA A 37 -17.72 -25.92 1.55
C ALA A 37 -16.36 -25.40 1.11
N VAL A 38 -15.86 -24.39 1.83
CA VAL A 38 -14.47 -23.98 1.77
C VAL A 38 -13.70 -25.25 2.07
N ALA A 39 -13.08 -25.81 1.03
CA ALA A 39 -12.18 -26.93 1.20
C ALA A 39 -11.20 -26.51 2.28
N ALA A 40 -11.23 -27.25 3.39
CA ALA A 40 -10.29 -27.06 4.48
C ALA A 40 -8.90 -26.97 3.86
N GLU A 41 -8.27 -25.80 4.03
CA GLU A 41 -6.87 -25.60 3.69
C GLU A 41 -6.10 -26.79 4.22
N ALA A 42 -5.42 -27.47 3.31
CA ALA A 42 -4.49 -28.51 3.67
C ALA A 42 -3.57 -27.92 4.74
N VAL A 43 -3.51 -28.59 5.89
CA VAL A 43 -2.51 -28.31 6.92
C VAL A 43 -1.16 -28.33 6.22
N GLU A 44 -0.62 -27.14 5.97
CA GLU A 44 0.66 -26.92 5.31
C GLU A 44 1.71 -27.61 6.17
N THR A 45 2.28 -28.69 5.65
CA THR A 45 3.39 -29.41 6.28
C THR A 45 4.50 -28.41 6.55
N ALA A 46 5.00 -28.36 7.79
CA ALA A 46 6.10 -27.50 8.21
C ALA A 46 7.25 -27.52 7.17
N PRO A 47 7.84 -26.36 6.84
CA PRO A 47 8.78 -26.26 5.74
C PRO A 47 9.97 -27.18 5.96
N GLN A 48 10.28 -27.99 4.95
CA GLN A 48 11.41 -28.93 4.93
C GLN A 48 12.74 -28.24 4.60
N GLY A 49 12.78 -26.91 4.67
CA GLY A 49 13.94 -26.13 4.30
C GLY A 49 15.08 -26.24 5.31
N SER A 50 16.31 -25.99 4.87
CA SER A 50 17.47 -25.92 5.75
C SER A 50 18.45 -24.83 5.33
N GLY A 51 19.10 -24.21 6.31
CA GLY A 51 20.14 -23.21 6.08
C GLY A 51 19.67 -21.95 5.33
N TYR A 52 20.63 -21.21 4.79
CA TYR A 52 20.37 -20.00 4.02
C TYR A 52 20.88 -20.12 2.58
N ARG A 53 20.29 -19.37 1.65
CA ARG A 53 20.78 -19.22 0.28
C ARG A 53 21.21 -17.79 0.03
N GLU A 54 22.46 -17.62 -0.35
CA GLU A 54 23.00 -16.33 -0.81
C GLU A 54 22.52 -16.05 -2.23
N VAL A 55 22.04 -14.83 -2.46
CA VAL A 55 21.85 -14.31 -3.82
C VAL A 55 23.17 -13.70 -4.29
N VAL A 56 23.86 -14.42 -5.17
CA VAL A 56 25.15 -13.99 -5.71
C VAL A 56 24.91 -12.98 -6.83
N GLU A 57 25.11 -11.71 -6.52
CA GLU A 57 24.99 -10.64 -7.52
C GLU A 57 26.23 -10.59 -8.43
N THR A 58 26.00 -10.56 -9.75
CA THR A 58 27.06 -10.31 -10.73
C THR A 58 27.03 -8.86 -11.19
N ALA A 59 28.21 -8.27 -11.37
CA ALA A 59 28.36 -6.88 -11.80
C ALA A 59 28.52 -6.82 -13.32
N GLU A 60 27.53 -6.26 -14.01
CA GLU A 60 27.56 -6.08 -15.46
C GLU A 60 27.69 -4.60 -15.79
N SER A 61 28.65 -4.25 -16.64
CA SER A 61 28.86 -2.87 -17.05
C SER A 61 28.34 -2.61 -18.47
N PHE A 62 27.93 -1.38 -18.73
CA PHE A 62 27.54 -0.91 -20.05
C PHE A 62 27.79 0.60 -20.18
N PRO A 63 27.95 1.14 -21.40
CA PRO A 63 28.05 0.43 -22.68
C PRO A 63 29.32 -0.44 -22.78
N ASP A 64 29.28 -1.45 -23.63
CA ASP A 64 30.44 -2.33 -23.88
C ASP A 64 31.50 -1.62 -24.75
N PRO A 65 32.80 -1.96 -24.61
CA PRO A 65 33.84 -1.36 -25.44
C PRO A 65 33.56 -1.56 -26.94
N GLY A 66 33.60 -0.48 -27.72
CA GLY A 66 33.30 -0.45 -29.15
C GLY A 66 31.83 -0.17 -29.50
N GLU A 67 30.92 -0.02 -28.53
CA GLU A 67 29.55 0.39 -28.80
C GLU A 67 29.43 1.89 -29.06
N LEU A 68 28.40 2.30 -29.83
CA LEU A 68 28.12 3.72 -30.15
C LEU A 68 27.89 4.62 -28.91
N GLY A 69 27.63 4.03 -27.74
CA GLY A 69 27.52 4.72 -26.46
C GLY A 69 28.82 4.84 -25.67
N GLU A 70 29.91 4.20 -26.12
CA GLU A 70 31.20 4.26 -25.43
C GLU A 70 31.68 5.72 -25.34
N GLY A 71 31.94 6.15 -24.11
CA GLY A 71 32.34 7.52 -23.82
C GLY A 71 32.79 7.66 -22.37
N ASP A 72 32.71 8.88 -21.85
CA ASP A 72 33.16 9.18 -20.50
C ASP A 72 32.23 8.62 -19.40
N LEU A 73 31.03 8.14 -19.75
CA LEU A 73 30.06 7.59 -18.80
C LEU A 73 30.00 6.07 -18.89
N LYS A 74 30.05 5.42 -17.72
CA LYS A 74 29.88 3.98 -17.58
C LYS A 74 28.94 3.68 -16.42
N ALA A 75 27.97 2.80 -16.64
CA ALA A 75 27.12 2.27 -15.59
C ALA A 75 27.46 0.79 -15.33
N THR A 76 27.39 0.37 -14.08
CA THR A 76 27.53 -1.01 -13.64
C THR A 76 26.33 -1.39 -12.80
N VAL A 77 25.53 -2.34 -13.27
CA VAL A 77 24.36 -2.87 -12.55
C VAL A 77 24.74 -4.17 -11.85
N ARG A 78 24.16 -4.42 -10.66
CA ARG A 78 24.34 -5.69 -9.94
C ARG A 78 23.07 -6.55 -10.01
N THR A 79 23.16 -7.69 -10.69
CA THR A 79 22.06 -8.62 -10.92
C THR A 79 22.55 -10.08 -10.99
N PRO A 80 21.71 -11.09 -10.72
CA PRO A 80 20.33 -10.98 -10.19
C PRO A 80 20.33 -10.46 -8.74
N THR A 81 19.20 -9.91 -8.28
CA THR A 81 19.01 -9.49 -6.89
C THR A 81 17.79 -10.18 -6.28
N LEU A 82 17.81 -10.35 -4.95
CA LEU A 82 16.69 -10.90 -4.18
C LEU A 82 15.46 -9.97 -4.27
N VAL A 83 14.39 -10.48 -4.87
CA VAL A 83 13.09 -9.80 -4.97
C VAL A 83 12.33 -9.92 -3.65
N PRO A 84 11.94 -8.83 -2.96
CA PRO A 84 11.11 -8.86 -1.75
C PRO A 84 9.67 -9.34 -2.04
N HIS A 85 8.88 -9.69 -1.02
CA HIS A 85 7.50 -10.19 -1.24
C HIS A 85 6.53 -9.11 -1.73
N ARG A 86 6.85 -7.84 -1.48
CA ARG A 86 6.02 -6.68 -1.80
C ARG A 86 6.88 -5.42 -1.87
N GLY A 87 6.27 -4.30 -2.25
CA GLY A 87 6.96 -3.02 -2.31
C GLY A 87 7.95 -2.99 -3.47
N TYR A 88 9.23 -2.76 -3.17
CA TYR A 88 10.24 -2.47 -4.19
C TYR A 88 11.51 -3.29 -4.01
N THR A 89 12.03 -3.83 -5.12
CA THR A 89 13.37 -4.39 -5.26
C THR A 89 14.39 -3.26 -5.51
N PRO A 90 15.37 -3.04 -4.61
CA PRO A 90 16.42 -2.06 -4.84
C PRO A 90 17.49 -2.61 -5.80
N ILE A 91 17.59 -2.05 -7.01
CA ILE A 91 18.63 -2.38 -7.99
C ILE A 91 19.83 -1.47 -7.77
N GLN A 92 20.99 -2.04 -7.44
CA GLN A 92 22.22 -1.27 -7.26
C GLN A 92 22.80 -0.90 -8.62
N VAL A 93 23.04 0.40 -8.85
CA VAL A 93 23.71 0.91 -10.03
C VAL A 93 24.88 1.78 -9.60
N THR A 94 26.07 1.45 -10.06
CA THR A 94 27.25 2.32 -9.94
C THR A 94 27.38 3.10 -11.23
N VAL A 95 27.39 4.42 -11.17
CA VAL A 95 27.66 5.27 -12.34
C VAL A 95 29.00 5.95 -12.15
N GLN A 96 29.83 5.89 -13.19
CA GLN A 96 31.16 6.49 -13.22
C GLN A 96 31.22 7.49 -14.37
N ASN A 97 31.56 8.73 -14.05
CA ASN A 97 31.94 9.74 -15.01
C ASN A 97 33.46 9.85 -15.04
N SER A 98 34.11 9.30 -16.07
CA SER A 98 35.56 9.41 -16.29
C SER A 98 35.97 10.75 -16.93
N GLY A 99 34.99 11.53 -17.39
CA GLY A 99 35.17 12.79 -18.08
C GLY A 99 35.62 13.93 -17.19
N GLY A 100 36.17 14.98 -17.81
CA GLY A 100 36.63 16.19 -17.13
C GLY A 100 35.53 17.21 -16.83
N GLN A 101 34.28 16.94 -17.22
CA GLN A 101 33.14 17.84 -17.03
C GLN A 101 32.04 17.15 -16.22
N PRO A 102 31.28 17.90 -15.40
CA PRO A 102 30.11 17.34 -14.72
C PRO A 102 29.05 16.91 -15.74
N ARG A 103 28.25 15.91 -15.37
CA ARG A 103 27.23 15.31 -16.23
C ARG A 103 25.95 15.07 -15.43
N SER A 104 24.83 15.50 -15.99
CA SER A 104 23.50 15.06 -15.57
C SER A 104 23.20 13.70 -16.22
N VAL A 105 22.91 12.69 -15.41
CA VAL A 105 22.65 11.32 -15.86
C VAL A 105 21.26 10.91 -15.42
N ARG A 106 20.46 10.45 -16.36
CA ARG A 106 19.15 9.83 -16.11
C ARG A 106 19.29 8.33 -16.25
N LEU A 107 18.95 7.62 -15.19
CA LEU A 107 18.79 6.18 -15.21
C LEU A 107 17.30 5.84 -15.25
N ALA A 108 16.91 4.90 -16.11
CA ALA A 108 15.53 4.42 -16.17
C ALA A 108 15.48 2.91 -16.39
N ILE A 109 14.54 2.22 -15.74
CA ILE A 109 14.26 0.81 -16.00
C ILE A 109 12.98 0.71 -16.81
N TYR A 110 13.03 -0.06 -17.89
CA TYR A 110 11.91 -0.40 -18.75
C TYR A 110 11.56 -1.88 -18.59
N SER A 111 10.29 -2.20 -18.39
CA SER A 111 9.76 -3.56 -18.55
C SER A 111 9.19 -3.73 -19.96
N PRO A 112 8.83 -4.96 -20.38
CA PRO A 112 8.13 -5.18 -21.65
C PRO A 112 6.83 -4.36 -21.81
N GLN A 113 6.25 -3.91 -20.70
CA GLN A 113 5.01 -3.11 -20.65
C GLN A 113 5.26 -1.59 -20.69
N GLY A 114 6.51 -1.13 -20.62
CA GLY A 114 6.86 0.29 -20.70
C GLY A 114 7.97 0.70 -19.72
N ARG A 115 8.20 2.01 -19.58
CA ARG A 115 9.04 2.54 -18.49
C ARG A 115 8.41 2.15 -17.16
N VAL A 116 9.22 1.98 -16.11
CA VAL A 116 8.77 1.56 -14.77
C VAL A 116 9.28 2.51 -13.71
N THR A 117 10.60 2.74 -13.68
CA THR A 117 11.21 3.59 -12.66
C THR A 117 12.35 4.41 -13.25
N GLU A 118 12.58 5.60 -12.70
CA GLU A 118 13.70 6.47 -13.07
C GLU A 118 14.33 7.19 -11.87
N ARG A 119 15.56 7.63 -12.07
CA ARG A 119 16.28 8.53 -11.17
C ARG A 119 17.26 9.37 -11.97
N THR A 120 17.29 10.67 -11.68
CA THR A 120 18.30 11.59 -12.21
C THR A 120 19.37 11.85 -11.14
N LEU A 121 20.63 11.92 -11.57
CA LEU A 121 21.79 12.20 -10.73
C LEU A 121 22.71 13.19 -11.41
N GLU A 122 23.31 14.06 -10.61
CA GLU A 122 24.38 14.96 -11.05
C GLU A 122 25.72 14.36 -10.64
N LEU A 123 26.59 14.09 -11.62
CA LEU A 123 27.94 13.57 -11.40
C LEU A 123 28.95 14.66 -11.66
N GLY A 124 29.84 14.91 -10.72
CA GLY A 124 31.02 15.72 -10.89
C GLY A 124 32.03 15.12 -11.88
N PRO A 125 33.06 15.88 -12.27
CA PRO A 125 34.17 15.38 -13.07
C PRO A 125 34.89 14.23 -12.34
N ARG A 126 35.17 13.13 -13.04
CA ARG A 126 35.90 11.97 -12.47
C ARG A 126 35.22 11.35 -11.25
N GLU A 127 33.92 11.57 -11.08
CA GLU A 127 33.15 11.05 -9.95
C GLU A 127 32.63 9.64 -10.22
N ARG A 128 32.61 8.82 -9.17
CA ARG A 128 31.94 7.52 -9.15
C ARG A 128 30.92 7.51 -8.02
N THR A 129 29.66 7.25 -8.35
CA THR A 129 28.54 7.31 -7.42
C THR A 129 27.74 6.01 -7.46
N VAL A 130 27.40 5.48 -6.29
CA VAL A 130 26.48 4.34 -6.17
C VAL A 130 25.08 4.88 -5.89
N THR A 131 24.11 4.44 -6.68
CA THR A 131 22.71 4.79 -6.53
C THR A 131 21.84 3.54 -6.62
N TRP A 132 20.58 3.70 -6.25
CA TRP A 132 19.60 2.62 -6.22
C TRP A 132 18.41 2.97 -7.11
N LEU A 133 17.89 2.00 -7.85
CA LEU A 133 16.61 2.15 -8.58
C LEU A 133 15.61 1.20 -7.96
N LEU A 134 14.50 1.72 -7.48
CA LEU A 134 13.49 0.96 -6.76
C LEU A 134 12.44 0.46 -7.75
N MET A 135 12.59 -0.81 -8.16
CA MET A 135 11.68 -1.47 -9.10
C MET A 135 10.57 -2.19 -8.33
N PRO A 136 9.29 -2.09 -8.72
CA PRO A 136 8.21 -2.88 -8.12
C PRO A 136 8.54 -4.37 -8.01
N ALA A 137 8.18 -4.99 -6.87
CA ALA A 137 8.54 -6.36 -6.54
C ALA A 137 7.84 -7.43 -7.39
N ASP A 138 6.77 -7.09 -8.10
CA ASP A 138 6.06 -7.95 -9.05
C ASP A 138 6.80 -8.11 -10.39
N LEU A 139 7.80 -7.27 -10.65
CA LEU A 139 8.62 -7.34 -11.85
C LEU A 139 9.86 -8.19 -11.65
N GLN A 140 10.05 -9.17 -12.54
CA GLN A 140 11.19 -10.09 -12.52
C GLN A 140 12.27 -9.74 -13.54
N THR A 141 11.99 -8.85 -14.48
CA THR A 141 12.90 -8.50 -15.58
C THR A 141 12.81 -7.03 -15.91
N GLY A 142 13.88 -6.47 -16.45
CA GLY A 142 13.90 -5.09 -16.91
C GLY A 142 15.08 -4.79 -17.82
N GLN A 143 15.03 -3.63 -18.46
CA GLN A 143 16.10 -3.05 -19.25
C GLN A 143 16.49 -1.72 -18.60
N LEU A 144 17.68 -1.68 -18.02
CA LEU A 144 18.26 -0.46 -17.48
C LEU A 144 18.79 0.37 -18.65
N SER A 145 18.37 1.63 -18.73
CA SER A 145 18.85 2.64 -19.69
C SER A 145 19.59 3.73 -18.95
N MET A 146 20.68 4.20 -19.53
CA MET A 146 21.45 5.36 -19.09
C MET A 146 21.44 6.41 -20.21
N GLU A 147 20.95 7.60 -19.87
CA GLU A 147 20.83 8.75 -20.77
C GLU A 147 21.57 9.95 -20.17
N SER A 148 22.30 10.71 -20.99
CA SER A 148 22.92 11.98 -20.58
C SER A 148 22.97 12.94 -21.77
N PRO A 149 22.76 14.26 -21.59
CA PRO A 149 22.79 15.22 -22.69
C PRO A 149 24.10 15.14 -23.50
N GLY A 150 23.97 14.97 -24.81
CA GLY A 150 25.09 14.91 -25.75
C GLY A 150 25.81 13.56 -25.85
N LEU A 151 25.30 12.51 -25.20
CA LEU A 151 25.80 11.14 -25.34
C LEU A 151 24.70 10.24 -25.93
N TYR A 152 25.10 9.17 -26.63
CA TYR A 152 24.15 8.17 -27.10
C TYR A 152 23.57 7.38 -25.91
N PRO A 153 22.26 7.12 -25.89
CA PRO A 153 21.65 6.30 -24.85
C PRO A 153 22.22 4.88 -24.91
N SER A 154 22.50 4.30 -23.74
CA SER A 154 23.00 2.93 -23.60
C SER A 154 22.07 2.15 -22.69
N SER A 155 21.97 0.83 -22.89
CA SER A 155 21.07 0.02 -22.09
C SER A 155 21.53 -1.42 -21.90
N LYS A 156 21.10 -2.05 -20.81
CA LYS A 156 21.40 -3.43 -20.46
C LYS A 156 20.16 -4.12 -19.90
N GLY A 157 19.80 -5.26 -20.47
CA GLY A 157 18.75 -6.14 -19.94
C GLY A 157 19.24 -6.91 -18.73
N PHE A 158 18.35 -7.19 -17.78
CA PHE A 158 18.65 -7.99 -16.60
C PHE A 158 17.43 -8.79 -16.13
N TYR A 159 17.71 -9.83 -15.35
CA TYR A 159 16.72 -10.71 -14.73
C TYR A 159 16.94 -10.74 -13.22
N LEU A 160 15.86 -10.98 -12.47
CA LEU A 160 15.86 -11.08 -11.04
C LEU A 160 15.48 -12.48 -10.58
N ASP A 161 16.01 -12.88 -9.42
CA ASP A 161 15.71 -14.17 -8.82
C ASP A 161 14.65 -14.03 -7.74
N SER A 162 13.55 -14.75 -7.92
CA SER A 162 12.57 -14.97 -6.87
C SER A 162 12.91 -16.23 -6.09
N TYR A 163 12.99 -16.13 -4.78
CA TYR A 163 13.14 -17.28 -3.89
C TYR A 163 11.88 -17.49 -3.06
N GLN A 164 11.63 -18.75 -2.73
CA GLN A 164 10.74 -19.14 -1.64
C GLN A 164 11.47 -19.05 -0.30
N GLY A 165 10.72 -18.93 0.79
CA GLY A 165 11.25 -18.70 2.14
C GLY A 165 11.38 -17.21 2.51
N ALA A 166 12.01 -16.97 3.66
CA ALA A 166 12.17 -15.63 4.21
C ALA A 166 13.19 -14.82 3.43
N ARG A 167 12.85 -13.58 3.07
CA ARG A 167 13.67 -12.69 2.26
C ARG A 167 14.32 -11.64 3.14
N VAL A 168 15.61 -11.80 3.37
CA VAL A 168 16.36 -10.98 4.33
C VAL A 168 17.42 -10.14 3.62
N MET A 169 17.38 -8.83 3.84
CA MET A 169 18.50 -7.95 3.48
C MET A 169 19.52 -7.95 4.62
N VAL A 170 20.78 -8.22 4.31
CA VAL A 170 21.88 -8.30 5.26
C VAL A 170 22.85 -7.16 5.00
N LEU A 171 23.06 -6.30 5.99
CA LEU A 171 24.13 -5.31 5.98
C LEU A 171 25.41 -5.97 6.51
N GLY A 172 26.30 -6.32 5.59
CA GLY A 172 27.53 -7.08 5.87
C GLY A 172 27.86 -8.10 4.80
N ASP A 173 28.80 -9.00 5.13
CA ASP A 173 29.22 -10.09 4.27
C ASP A 173 28.70 -11.45 4.76
N VAL A 174 28.94 -12.48 3.94
CA VAL A 174 28.56 -13.87 4.22
C VAL A 174 29.11 -14.35 5.56
N LYS A 175 30.38 -14.04 5.84
CA LYS A 175 31.06 -14.49 7.06
C LYS A 175 30.43 -13.87 8.30
N ALA A 176 30.12 -12.58 8.27
CA ALA A 176 29.45 -11.87 9.36
C ALA A 176 28.05 -12.44 9.60
N PHE A 177 27.32 -12.79 8.56
CA PHE A 177 26.01 -13.44 8.66
C PHE A 177 26.07 -14.82 9.27
N GLU A 178 26.95 -15.71 8.79
CA GLU A 178 27.12 -17.06 9.35
C GLU A 178 27.56 -16.97 10.82
N THR A 179 28.44 -16.01 11.15
CA THR A 179 28.86 -15.76 12.54
C THR A 179 27.71 -15.25 13.41
N ALA A 180 26.86 -14.37 12.89
CA ALA A 180 25.76 -13.79 13.64
C ALA A 180 24.60 -14.77 13.84
N THR A 181 24.29 -15.58 12.82
CA THR A 181 23.11 -16.46 12.79
C THR A 181 23.43 -17.91 13.17
N GLY A 182 24.65 -18.38 12.95
CA GLY A 182 25.00 -19.79 13.03
C GLY A 182 24.42 -20.66 11.90
N MET A 183 23.78 -20.05 10.88
CA MET A 183 23.24 -20.81 9.74
C MET A 183 24.35 -21.18 8.76
N SER A 184 24.35 -22.43 8.31
CA SER A 184 25.13 -22.86 7.17
C SER A 184 24.36 -22.64 5.87
N ARG A 185 25.09 -22.60 4.75
CA ARG A 185 24.49 -22.61 3.42
C ARG A 185 23.55 -23.81 3.25
N ALA A 186 22.41 -23.57 2.63
CA ALA A 186 21.46 -24.60 2.23
C ALA A 186 22.11 -25.56 1.25
N VAL A 187 21.77 -26.84 1.33
CA VAL A 187 22.19 -27.84 0.35
C VAL A 187 21.61 -27.47 -1.02
N GLU A 188 22.39 -27.64 -2.06
CA GLU A 188 21.96 -27.39 -3.44
C GLU A 188 20.66 -28.15 -3.73
N ASN A 189 19.70 -27.50 -4.41
CA ASN A 189 18.36 -28.01 -4.70
C ASN A 189 17.40 -28.20 -3.50
N THR A 190 17.76 -27.73 -2.30
CA THR A 190 16.82 -27.69 -1.16
C THR A 190 16.30 -26.25 -0.96
N GLU A 191 15.04 -26.09 -0.58
CA GLU A 191 14.49 -24.78 -0.25
C GLU A 191 15.22 -24.19 0.97
N PRO A 192 15.71 -22.94 0.89
CA PRO A 192 16.35 -22.31 2.04
C PRO A 192 15.30 -21.85 3.05
N LEU A 193 15.65 -21.85 4.34
CA LEU A 193 14.84 -21.14 5.34
C LEU A 193 14.90 -19.64 5.10
N VAL A 194 16.08 -19.14 4.73
CA VAL A 194 16.36 -17.72 4.50
C VAL A 194 17.07 -17.53 3.16
N ALA A 195 16.47 -16.76 2.26
CA ALA A 195 17.16 -16.18 1.12
C ALA A 195 17.77 -14.84 1.55
N ALA A 196 19.09 -14.71 1.46
CA ALA A 196 19.84 -13.58 1.97
C ALA A 196 20.49 -12.77 0.84
N ARG A 197 20.32 -11.45 0.89
CA ARG A 197 21.03 -10.49 0.04
C ARG A 197 22.03 -9.71 0.87
N PHE A 198 23.28 -9.65 0.43
CA PHE A 198 24.35 -8.96 1.15
C PHE A 198 24.63 -7.58 0.55
N VAL A 199 24.62 -6.56 1.40
CA VAL A 199 24.84 -5.16 1.02
C VAL A 199 25.92 -4.57 1.93
N ASP A 200 26.88 -3.87 1.34
CA ASP A 200 27.88 -3.14 2.10
C ASP A 200 27.21 -1.93 2.81
N PRO A 201 27.34 -1.81 4.15
CA PRO A 201 26.74 -0.72 4.92
C PRO A 201 27.08 0.69 4.41
N SER A 202 28.27 0.89 3.84
CA SER A 202 28.72 2.21 3.36
C SER A 202 27.94 2.72 2.14
N ILE A 203 27.36 1.80 1.36
CA ILE A 203 26.59 2.11 0.14
C ILE A 203 25.12 1.72 0.26
N ALA A 204 24.68 1.27 1.44
CA ALA A 204 23.31 0.84 1.69
C ALA A 204 22.28 1.94 1.31
N PRO A 205 21.06 1.58 0.86
CA PRO A 205 20.03 2.55 0.50
C PRO A 205 19.66 3.49 1.65
N ARG A 206 19.31 4.75 1.33
CA ARG A 206 18.88 5.77 2.32
C ARG A 206 17.38 6.04 2.29
N GLU A 207 16.62 5.16 1.65
CA GLU A 207 15.17 5.32 1.44
C GLU A 207 14.43 4.17 2.07
N LEU A 208 13.34 4.46 2.78
CA LEU A 208 12.53 3.45 3.47
C LEU A 208 12.00 2.38 2.50
N ALA A 209 11.64 2.79 1.29
CA ALA A 209 11.11 1.94 0.24
C ALA A 209 12.05 0.79 -0.18
N ALA A 210 13.36 0.95 0.01
CA ALA A 210 14.33 -0.11 -0.26
C ALA A 210 14.29 -1.26 0.76
N TYR A 211 13.75 -1.02 1.96
CA TYR A 211 13.74 -1.99 3.05
C TYR A 211 12.35 -2.57 3.31
N ALA A 212 11.29 -1.77 3.11
CA ALA A 212 9.91 -2.10 3.49
C ALA A 212 9.33 -3.39 2.85
N GLY A 213 9.91 -3.85 1.75
CA GLY A 213 9.52 -5.08 1.07
C GLY A 213 10.10 -6.37 1.68
N TYR A 214 11.22 -6.28 2.38
CA TYR A 214 11.91 -7.44 2.96
C TYR A 214 11.25 -7.89 4.27
N ASP A 215 11.31 -9.18 4.56
CA ASP A 215 10.68 -9.76 5.76
C ASP A 215 11.43 -9.35 7.04
N ALA A 216 12.75 -9.18 6.91
CA ALA A 216 13.63 -8.63 7.92
C ALA A 216 14.87 -7.98 7.30
N VAL A 217 15.51 -7.10 8.07
CA VAL A 217 16.83 -6.53 7.78
C VAL A 217 17.77 -6.93 8.91
N LEU A 218 18.90 -7.57 8.58
CA LEU A 218 19.91 -8.00 9.53
C LEU A 218 21.16 -7.12 9.41
N VAL A 219 21.53 -6.44 10.49
CA VAL A 219 22.83 -5.78 10.63
C VAL A 219 23.82 -6.80 11.18
N ALA A 220 24.60 -7.41 10.28
CA ALA A 220 25.55 -8.47 10.65
C ALA A 220 26.92 -7.90 11.11
N VAL A 221 27.28 -6.71 10.60
CA VAL A 221 28.52 -6.01 10.95
C VAL A 221 28.48 -5.35 12.34
N PRO A 222 29.64 -5.04 12.90
CA PRO A 222 29.75 -4.16 14.06
C PRO A 222 29.08 -2.79 13.85
N PRO A 223 28.48 -2.19 14.90
CA PRO A 223 27.73 -0.94 14.77
C PRO A 223 28.52 0.28 14.27
N ASP A 224 29.83 0.31 14.49
CA ASP A 224 30.75 1.37 14.05
C ASP A 224 30.99 1.39 12.53
N GLN A 225 30.67 0.29 11.85
CA GLN A 225 30.77 0.20 10.38
C GLN A 225 29.51 0.69 9.66
N VAL A 226 28.43 0.93 10.40
CA VAL A 226 27.16 1.38 9.82
C VAL A 226 27.07 2.91 9.92
N PRO A 227 26.97 3.62 8.78
CA PRO A 227 26.82 5.07 8.77
C PRO A 227 25.57 5.56 9.53
N ALA A 228 25.65 6.78 10.08
CA ALA A 228 24.56 7.35 10.90
C ALA A 228 23.26 7.60 10.12
N ASP A 229 23.36 7.96 8.83
CA ASP A 229 22.22 8.11 7.92
C ASP A 229 21.55 6.75 7.65
N VAL A 230 22.32 5.67 7.52
CA VAL A 230 21.79 4.31 7.39
C VAL A 230 21.08 3.90 8.68
N TRP A 231 21.65 4.18 9.85
CA TRP A 231 20.97 3.94 11.13
C TRP A 231 19.63 4.66 11.24
N ALA A 232 19.54 5.90 10.78
CA ALA A 232 18.29 6.66 10.80
C ALA A 232 17.19 5.99 9.95
N VAL A 233 17.56 5.42 8.79
CA VAL A 233 16.60 4.72 7.91
C VAL A 233 16.24 3.34 8.46
N LEU A 234 17.19 2.62 9.07
CA LEU A 234 16.89 1.35 9.76
C LEU A 234 15.95 1.54 10.94
N GLU A 235 16.10 2.64 11.69
CA GLU A 235 15.18 3.01 12.76
C GLU A 235 13.80 3.38 12.20
N THR A 236 13.75 4.10 11.09
CA THR A 236 12.51 4.41 10.37
C THR A 236 11.82 3.13 9.89
N PHE A 237 12.58 2.17 9.36
CA PHE A 237 12.08 0.85 8.96
C PHE A 237 11.52 0.07 10.14
N ALA A 238 12.25 0.00 11.25
CA ALA A 238 11.79 -0.70 12.45
C ALA A 238 10.49 -0.08 13.00
N VAL A 239 10.46 1.25 13.19
CA VAL A 239 9.28 1.92 13.79
C VAL A 239 8.04 1.80 12.91
N SER A 240 8.22 1.71 11.59
CA SER A 240 7.13 1.65 10.62
C SER A 240 6.60 0.24 10.36
N GLY A 241 7.05 -0.78 11.10
CA GLY A 241 6.57 -2.16 10.96
C GLY A 241 7.59 -3.17 10.47
N GLY A 242 8.82 -2.73 10.20
CA GLY A 242 9.92 -3.59 9.79
C GLY A 242 10.49 -4.40 10.96
N ARG A 243 11.16 -5.50 10.62
CA ARG A 243 11.87 -6.35 11.59
C ARG A 243 13.35 -6.14 11.44
N LEU A 244 13.92 -5.46 12.41
CA LEU A 244 15.35 -5.20 12.43
C LEU A 244 16.03 -6.20 13.35
N VAL A 245 17.06 -6.86 12.85
CA VAL A 245 17.87 -7.79 13.63
C VAL A 245 19.28 -7.24 13.75
N LEU A 246 19.75 -7.11 14.99
CA LEU A 246 21.10 -6.69 15.31
C LEU A 246 21.93 -7.93 15.61
N GLY A 247 22.73 -8.33 14.62
CA GLY A 247 23.65 -9.44 14.75
C GLY A 247 24.63 -9.18 15.89
N GLN A 248 25.25 -7.99 15.91
CA GLN A 248 26.12 -7.50 16.99
C GLN A 248 25.49 -6.24 17.60
N PRO A 249 24.67 -6.36 18.67
CA PRO A 249 24.01 -5.21 19.25
C PRO A 249 25.04 -4.22 19.83
N PRO A 250 24.86 -2.90 19.65
CA PRO A 250 25.70 -1.90 20.28
C PRO A 250 25.58 -1.98 21.81
N ALA A 251 26.62 -1.54 22.52
CA ALA A 251 26.61 -1.51 23.98
C ALA A 251 25.44 -0.70 24.56
N ASN A 252 25.03 0.37 23.85
CA ASN A 252 23.84 1.15 24.16
C ASN A 252 22.93 1.26 22.91
N PRO A 253 21.96 0.34 22.73
CA PRO A 253 21.07 0.34 21.57
C PRO A 253 20.11 1.53 21.54
N ARG A 254 19.85 2.18 22.69
CA ARG A 254 18.99 3.37 22.75
C ARG A 254 19.57 4.59 22.05
N LEU A 255 20.88 4.61 21.75
CA LEU A 255 21.48 5.67 20.94
C LEU A 255 20.90 5.71 19.52
N HIS A 256 20.63 4.53 18.95
CA HIS A 256 20.05 4.41 17.61
C HIS A 256 18.53 4.18 17.68
N PHE A 257 18.04 3.49 18.72
CA PHE A 257 16.66 3.06 18.89
C PHE A 257 16.08 3.56 20.23
N PRO A 258 15.76 4.86 20.36
CA PRO A 258 15.36 5.44 21.65
C PRO A 258 14.03 4.89 22.19
N LEU A 259 13.12 4.42 21.32
CA LEU A 259 11.83 3.85 21.74
C LEU A 259 11.95 2.43 22.36
N LEU A 260 13.16 1.89 22.52
CA LEU A 260 13.37 0.60 23.18
C LEU A 260 13.07 0.68 24.68
N GLN A 261 11.98 0.04 25.09
CA GLN A 261 11.58 -0.09 26.50
C GLN A 261 12.62 -0.89 27.30
N ASP A 262 13.03 -2.06 26.82
CA ASP A 262 14.10 -2.86 27.43
C ASP A 262 15.28 -3.00 26.47
N ALA A 263 16.40 -2.34 26.81
CA ALA A 263 17.62 -2.39 26.01
C ALA A 263 18.33 -3.76 26.05
N GLN A 264 17.98 -4.63 27.00
CA GLN A 264 18.61 -5.93 27.18
C GLN A 264 17.77 -7.08 26.62
N ALA A 265 16.48 -6.85 26.39
CA ALA A 265 15.59 -7.84 25.81
C ALA A 265 16.09 -8.33 24.45
N GLU A 266 15.98 -9.65 24.22
CA GLU A 266 16.36 -10.26 22.96
C GLU A 266 15.42 -9.83 21.83
N LEU A 267 14.11 -9.78 22.07
CA LEU A 267 13.13 -9.25 21.14
C LEU A 267 12.37 -8.12 21.83
N SER A 268 12.31 -6.96 21.19
CA SER A 268 11.57 -5.81 21.70
C SER A 268 10.61 -5.28 20.64
N PRO A 269 9.35 -5.00 20.98
CA PRO A 269 8.47 -4.23 20.10
C PRO A 269 9.05 -2.82 19.90
N TYR A 270 8.91 -2.27 18.70
CA TYR A 270 9.44 -0.95 18.35
C TYR A 270 8.50 -0.25 17.37
N GLY A 271 7.62 0.61 17.88
CA GLY A 271 6.54 1.19 17.09
C GLY A 271 5.59 0.12 16.55
N PHE A 272 5.42 0.05 15.23
CA PHE A 272 4.69 -1.03 14.56
C PHE A 272 5.52 -2.29 14.34
N GLY A 273 6.84 -2.19 14.40
CA GLY A 273 7.74 -3.30 14.10
C GLY A 273 8.42 -3.86 15.34
N SER A 274 9.60 -4.42 15.14
CA SER A 274 10.39 -5.01 16.21
C SER A 274 11.89 -4.88 15.97
N VAL A 275 12.64 -4.88 17.07
CA VAL A 275 14.09 -4.97 17.07
C VAL A 275 14.49 -6.22 17.84
N ARG A 276 15.22 -7.12 17.18
CA ARG A 276 15.84 -8.29 17.80
C ARG A 276 17.33 -8.07 17.99
N GLN A 277 17.85 -8.42 19.15
CA GLN A 277 19.26 -8.36 19.52
C GLN A 277 19.80 -9.77 19.74
N PHE A 278 20.69 -10.25 18.86
CA PHE A 278 21.28 -11.58 19.01
C PHE A 278 22.28 -11.62 20.18
N ARG A 279 21.75 -12.01 21.34
CA ARG A 279 22.49 -12.14 22.61
C ARG A 279 22.51 -13.60 23.04
N ALA A 280 21.42 -14.10 23.63
CA ALA A 280 21.36 -15.44 24.23
C ALA A 280 21.33 -16.56 23.19
N CYS A 281 20.70 -16.35 22.03
CA CYS A 281 20.64 -17.34 20.95
C CYS A 281 22.02 -17.77 20.42
N ARG A 282 23.07 -16.97 20.61
CA ARG A 282 24.45 -17.32 20.19
C ARG A 282 25.03 -18.48 20.98
N THR A 283 24.56 -18.70 22.21
CA THR A 283 25.00 -19.82 23.06
C THR A 283 24.15 -21.07 22.89
N GLN A 284 23.08 -21.00 22.09
CA GLN A 284 22.18 -22.14 21.85
C GLN A 284 22.69 -23.01 20.71
N SER A 285 22.44 -24.32 20.77
CA SER A 285 22.91 -25.29 19.77
C SER A 285 22.30 -25.12 18.39
N LEU A 286 21.10 -24.52 18.28
CA LEU A 286 20.40 -24.27 17.02
C LEU A 286 20.81 -22.94 16.36
N GLY A 287 21.60 -22.10 17.04
CA GLY A 287 21.98 -20.77 16.57
C GLY A 287 20.84 -19.75 16.56
N CYS A 288 21.17 -18.51 16.21
CA CYS A 288 20.21 -17.40 16.11
C CYS A 288 19.39 -17.41 14.81
N GLY A 289 19.77 -18.23 13.83
CA GLY A 289 19.15 -18.23 12.52
C GLY A 289 17.75 -18.82 12.45
N ILE A 290 17.44 -19.81 13.29
CA ILE A 290 16.07 -20.31 13.42
C ILE A 290 15.15 -19.22 13.96
N ASN A 291 15.60 -18.44 14.95
CA ASN A 291 14.83 -17.31 15.46
C ASN A 291 14.60 -16.24 14.38
N LEU A 292 15.57 -15.99 13.50
CA LEU A 292 15.39 -15.10 12.35
C LEU A 292 14.27 -15.60 11.42
N TRP A 293 14.29 -16.89 11.08
CA TRP A 293 13.28 -17.49 10.21
C TRP A 293 11.88 -17.51 10.86
N GLU A 294 11.76 -17.96 12.12
CA GLU A 294 10.48 -17.97 12.85
C GLU A 294 9.87 -16.57 12.96
N ASP A 295 10.71 -15.58 13.23
CA ASP A 295 10.28 -14.17 13.29
C ASP A 295 9.82 -13.66 11.93
N THR A 296 10.34 -14.17 10.82
CA THR A 296 9.88 -13.76 9.49
C THR A 296 8.59 -14.46 9.07
N GLU A 297 8.38 -15.72 9.46
CA GLU A 297 7.15 -16.45 9.08
C GLU A 297 5.91 -16.01 9.86
N ARG A 298 6.02 -15.76 11.16
CA ARG A 298 4.84 -15.53 12.03
C ARG A 298 4.18 -14.16 11.88
N SER A 299 4.42 -13.51 10.76
CA SER A 299 4.82 -12.12 10.87
C SER A 299 4.09 -11.31 9.80
N PRO A 300 2.88 -10.86 10.13
CA PRO A 300 1.97 -10.30 9.14
C PRO A 300 2.50 -8.99 8.56
N ALA A 301 2.08 -8.74 7.34
CA ALA A 301 2.17 -7.43 6.72
C ALA A 301 1.45 -6.37 7.57
N MET A 302 2.03 -5.16 7.71
CA MET A 302 1.34 -4.07 8.41
C MET A 302 0.04 -3.65 7.74
N VAL A 303 0.07 -3.57 6.40
CA VAL A 303 -1.08 -3.32 5.54
C VAL A 303 -1.05 -4.24 4.34
N VAL A 304 -2.22 -4.76 3.96
CA VAL A 304 -2.43 -5.62 2.80
C VAL A 304 -3.60 -5.05 1.98
N PRO A 305 -3.33 -4.18 0.99
CA PRO A 305 -4.37 -3.71 0.07
C PRO A 305 -4.87 -4.85 -0.81
N ALA A 306 -6.15 -4.84 -1.15
CA ALA A 306 -6.77 -5.82 -2.04
C ALA A 306 -6.65 -5.38 -3.50
N GLY A 307 -6.30 -6.31 -4.37
CA GLY A 307 -6.15 -6.07 -5.81
C GLY A 307 -7.45 -6.33 -6.58
N PRO A 308 -7.53 -5.86 -7.83
CA PRO A 308 -8.62 -6.24 -8.72
C PRO A 308 -8.62 -7.76 -8.97
N PRO A 309 -9.78 -8.35 -9.28
CA PRO A 309 -9.86 -9.78 -9.55
C PRO A 309 -8.98 -10.14 -10.76
N PRO A 310 -8.38 -11.34 -10.78
CA PRO A 310 -7.74 -11.87 -11.96
C PRO A 310 -8.67 -11.78 -13.18
N ARG A 311 -8.14 -11.50 -14.38
CA ARG A 311 -8.94 -11.33 -15.60
C ARG A 311 -9.87 -12.51 -15.94
N TRP A 312 -9.58 -13.69 -15.40
CA TRP A 312 -10.36 -14.91 -15.60
C TRP A 312 -11.47 -15.12 -14.54
N GLU A 313 -11.41 -14.43 -13.40
CA GLU A 313 -12.48 -14.39 -12.41
C GLU A 313 -13.48 -13.28 -12.77
N ARG A 314 -14.77 -13.64 -12.87
CA ARG A 314 -15.83 -12.71 -13.31
C ARG A 314 -16.82 -12.35 -12.21
N ASN A 315 -16.79 -13.06 -11.09
CA ASN A 315 -17.82 -12.98 -10.05
C ASN A 315 -17.38 -12.11 -8.86
N ASP A 316 -16.09 -12.03 -8.59
CA ASP A 316 -15.56 -11.28 -7.46
C ASP A 316 -15.11 -9.89 -7.89
N LEU A 317 -15.29 -8.92 -6.99
CA LEU A 317 -14.89 -7.53 -7.22
C LEU A 317 -13.42 -7.27 -6.85
N LEU A 318 -12.79 -8.18 -6.12
CA LEU A 318 -11.39 -8.15 -5.67
C LEU A 318 -10.78 -9.56 -5.73
N SER A 319 -9.45 -9.63 -5.85
CA SER A 319 -8.70 -10.88 -6.08
C SER A 319 -8.77 -11.92 -4.97
N ASP A 320 -9.18 -11.52 -3.78
CA ASP A 320 -9.24 -12.37 -2.59
C ASP A 320 -10.68 -12.57 -2.09
N GLY A 321 -11.67 -12.25 -2.93
CA GLY A 321 -13.10 -12.36 -2.60
C GLY A 321 -13.60 -11.33 -1.60
N ARG A 322 -12.75 -10.40 -1.15
CA ARG A 322 -13.15 -9.35 -0.20
C ARG A 322 -14.05 -8.31 -0.86
N LEU A 323 -14.76 -7.55 -0.02
CA LEU A 323 -15.64 -6.49 -0.50
C LEU A 323 -14.86 -5.18 -0.71
N PRO A 324 -15.13 -4.41 -1.78
CA PRO A 324 -14.58 -3.07 -1.94
C PRO A 324 -14.97 -2.16 -0.77
N LEU A 325 -14.01 -1.37 -0.30
CA LEU A 325 -14.22 -0.38 0.76
C LEU A 325 -15.03 0.84 0.30
N LEU A 326 -15.11 1.08 -1.02
CA LEU A 326 -15.92 2.15 -1.61
C LEU A 326 -17.27 1.61 -2.04
N SER A 327 -18.33 2.31 -1.64
CA SER A 327 -19.69 1.97 -2.04
C SER A 327 -19.96 2.36 -3.50
N SER A 328 -19.40 3.49 -3.95
CA SER A 328 -19.50 4.02 -5.32
C SER A 328 -18.83 3.15 -6.38
N ALA A 329 -17.82 2.36 -6.00
CA ALA A 329 -17.12 1.45 -6.90
C ALA A 329 -18.05 0.35 -7.46
N ARG A 330 -19.23 0.15 -6.85
CA ARG A 330 -20.26 -0.75 -7.37
C ARG A 330 -20.97 -0.09 -8.55
N ALA A 331 -20.66 -0.55 -9.76
CA ALA A 331 -21.33 -0.10 -10.97
C ALA A 331 -22.87 -0.15 -10.79
N PRO A 332 -23.63 0.92 -11.09
CA PRO A 332 -25.07 0.95 -10.91
C PRO A 332 -25.77 0.20 -12.07
N VAL A 333 -25.51 -1.11 -12.17
CA VAL A 333 -25.98 -1.98 -13.27
C VAL A 333 -27.49 -1.87 -13.45
N GLY A 334 -28.25 -1.78 -12.36
CA GLY A 334 -29.71 -1.64 -12.40
C GLY A 334 -30.19 -0.37 -13.13
N ARG A 335 -29.52 0.78 -12.96
CA ARG A 335 -29.88 2.03 -13.64
C ARG A 335 -29.59 1.94 -15.13
N PHE A 336 -28.44 1.37 -15.51
CA PHE A 336 -28.08 1.15 -16.91
C PHE A 336 -29.03 0.17 -17.61
N LEU A 337 -29.37 -0.95 -16.96
CA LEU A 337 -30.32 -1.92 -17.49
C LEU A 337 -31.71 -1.30 -17.68
N LEU A 338 -32.17 -0.48 -16.74
CA LEU A 338 -33.43 0.25 -16.87
C LEU A 338 -33.40 1.20 -18.08
N LEU A 339 -32.32 1.94 -18.28
CA LEU A 339 -32.16 2.85 -19.42
C LEU A 339 -32.13 2.10 -20.76
N ILE A 340 -31.37 1.00 -20.84
CA ILE A 340 -31.33 0.15 -22.04
C ILE A 340 -32.70 -0.47 -22.31
N PHE A 341 -33.42 -0.89 -21.27
CA PHE A 341 -34.78 -1.40 -21.39
C PHE A 341 -35.75 -0.34 -21.91
N LEU A 342 -35.74 0.87 -21.35
CA LEU A 342 -36.57 1.99 -21.82
C LEU A 342 -36.24 2.38 -23.26
N PHE A 343 -34.96 2.42 -23.63
CA PHE A 343 -34.51 2.67 -24.99
C PHE A 343 -35.01 1.57 -25.95
N SER A 344 -34.92 0.31 -25.55
CA SER A 344 -35.38 -0.84 -26.35
C SER A 344 -36.90 -0.80 -26.57
N LEU A 345 -37.67 -0.37 -25.56
CA LEU A 345 -39.11 -0.15 -25.69
C LEU A 345 -39.44 1.02 -26.64
N ALA A 346 -38.67 2.10 -26.58
CA ALA A 346 -38.85 3.26 -27.44
C ALA A 346 -38.55 2.94 -28.91
N VAL A 347 -37.46 2.20 -29.18
CA VAL A 347 -37.03 1.86 -30.54
C VAL A 347 -37.83 0.69 -31.13
N GLY A 348 -38.10 -0.37 -30.36
CA GLY A 348 -38.79 -1.56 -30.84
C GLY A 348 -40.30 -1.32 -31.01
N PRO A 349 -41.11 -1.49 -29.95
CA PRO A 349 -42.55 -1.21 -29.99
C PRO A 349 -42.88 0.22 -30.45
N GLY A 350 -42.17 1.23 -29.94
CA GLY A 350 -42.39 2.63 -30.28
C GLY A 350 -42.08 2.94 -31.76
N GLY A 351 -40.96 2.42 -32.27
CA GLY A 351 -40.60 2.56 -33.68
C GLY A 351 -41.60 1.88 -34.61
N TRP A 352 -42.10 0.69 -34.27
CA TRP A 352 -43.13 0.01 -35.06
C TRP A 352 -44.45 0.77 -35.10
N MET A 353 -44.89 1.31 -33.96
CA MET A 353 -46.11 2.11 -33.88
C MET A 353 -45.97 3.41 -34.68
N LEU A 354 -44.78 4.02 -34.69
CA LEU A 354 -44.46 5.18 -35.52
C LEU A 354 -44.46 4.82 -37.02
N ALA A 355 -43.89 3.67 -37.39
CA ALA A 355 -43.88 3.15 -38.77
C ALA A 355 -45.30 3.01 -39.31
N ARG A 356 -46.21 2.46 -38.49
CA ARG A 356 -47.62 2.29 -38.85
C ARG A 356 -48.35 3.62 -39.06
N ARG A 357 -48.01 4.66 -38.32
CA ARG A 357 -48.71 5.96 -38.37
C ARG A 357 -48.13 6.93 -39.41
N LYS A 358 -46.81 6.96 -39.59
CA LYS A 358 -46.10 7.98 -40.39
C LYS A 358 -45.21 7.40 -41.51
N GLY A 359 -45.23 6.08 -41.69
CA GLY A 359 -44.45 5.39 -42.72
C GLY A 359 -43.00 5.08 -42.30
N PRO A 360 -42.29 4.28 -43.10
CA PRO A 360 -40.95 3.77 -42.78
C PRO A 360 -39.87 4.87 -42.71
N LEU A 361 -40.03 5.96 -43.49
CA LEU A 361 -39.08 7.08 -43.48
C LEU A 361 -39.02 7.79 -42.12
N ALA A 362 -40.15 7.85 -41.39
CA ALA A 362 -40.18 8.46 -40.07
C ALA A 362 -39.32 7.70 -39.05
N VAL A 363 -39.25 6.36 -39.17
CA VAL A 363 -38.40 5.52 -38.32
C VAL A 363 -36.92 5.75 -38.65
N LEU A 364 -36.59 5.90 -39.93
CA LEU A 364 -35.22 6.12 -40.41
C LEU A 364 -34.58 7.37 -39.78
N ILE A 365 -35.38 8.42 -39.52
CA ILE A 365 -34.89 9.67 -38.90
C ILE A 365 -35.02 9.62 -37.38
N ALA A 366 -36.12 9.08 -36.85
CA ALA A 366 -36.40 9.09 -35.42
C ALA A 366 -35.40 8.25 -34.62
N VAL A 367 -34.99 7.08 -35.11
CA VAL A 367 -34.10 6.18 -34.37
C VAL A 367 -32.70 6.79 -34.18
N PRO A 368 -32.00 7.28 -35.22
CA PRO A 368 -30.72 7.96 -35.04
C PRO A 368 -30.83 9.22 -34.18
N THR A 369 -31.88 10.02 -34.33
CA THR A 369 -32.08 11.25 -33.55
C THR A 369 -32.27 10.92 -32.06
N LEU A 370 -33.11 9.92 -31.76
CA LEU A 370 -33.32 9.46 -30.39
C LEU A 370 -32.04 8.88 -29.80
N ALA A 371 -31.26 8.13 -30.59
CA ALA A 371 -29.97 7.60 -30.15
C ALA A 371 -29.00 8.74 -29.79
N VAL A 372 -28.85 9.76 -30.66
CA VAL A 372 -28.00 10.94 -30.38
C VAL A 372 -28.46 11.67 -29.13
N LEU A 373 -29.76 11.94 -28.98
CA LEU A 373 -30.29 12.61 -27.79
C LEU A 373 -30.08 11.76 -26.53
N THR A 374 -30.25 10.45 -26.61
CA THR A 374 -30.01 9.55 -25.48
C THR A 374 -28.53 9.54 -25.11
N CYS A 375 -27.62 9.45 -26.08
CA CYS A 375 -26.18 9.53 -25.84
C CYS A 375 -25.79 10.87 -25.20
N LEU A 376 -26.27 12.00 -25.72
CA LEU A 376 -26.01 13.32 -25.13
C LEU A 376 -26.59 13.43 -23.72
N GLY A 377 -27.79 12.91 -23.51
CA GLY A 377 -28.43 12.87 -22.19
C GLY A 377 -27.63 12.04 -21.19
N LEU A 378 -27.13 10.87 -21.58
CA LEU A 378 -26.29 10.01 -20.73
C LEU A 378 -24.94 10.66 -20.42
N VAL A 379 -24.30 11.30 -21.40
CA VAL A 379 -23.04 12.04 -21.19
C VAL A 379 -23.27 13.21 -20.24
N ALA A 380 -24.29 14.03 -20.49
CA ALA A 380 -24.62 15.16 -19.64
C ALA A 380 -24.96 14.69 -18.22
N TRP A 381 -25.75 13.62 -18.09
CA TRP A 381 -26.10 13.03 -16.79
C TRP A 381 -24.88 12.48 -16.06
N SER A 382 -24.00 11.73 -16.73
CA SER A 382 -22.78 11.21 -16.10
C SER A 382 -21.85 12.33 -15.65
N VAL A 383 -21.68 13.39 -16.46
CA VAL A 383 -20.89 14.56 -16.06
C VAL A 383 -21.54 15.32 -14.89
N LEU A 384 -22.87 15.43 -14.86
CA LEU A 384 -23.61 16.14 -13.81
C LEU A 384 -23.69 15.37 -12.48
N VAL A 385 -23.83 14.04 -12.53
CA VAL A 385 -24.06 13.19 -11.35
C VAL A 385 -22.79 12.56 -10.83
N ASP A 386 -21.95 12.01 -11.71
CA ASP A 386 -20.70 11.36 -11.30
C ASP A 386 -19.59 12.41 -11.12
N GLY A 387 -19.71 13.58 -11.77
CA GLY A 387 -18.70 14.63 -11.70
C GLY A 387 -17.35 14.21 -12.27
N PHE A 388 -16.34 15.05 -12.03
CA PHE A 388 -14.93 14.73 -12.29
C PHE A 388 -14.16 14.47 -11.00
N SER A 389 -14.87 14.26 -9.89
CA SER A 389 -14.25 14.04 -8.59
C SER A 389 -13.64 12.65 -8.49
N VAL A 390 -12.64 12.57 -7.63
CA VAL A 390 -12.02 11.33 -7.19
C VAL A 390 -12.67 10.99 -5.86
N HIS A 391 -13.27 9.81 -5.77
CA HIS A 391 -13.82 9.29 -4.52
C HIS A 391 -12.76 8.48 -3.81
N ALA A 392 -12.68 8.65 -2.49
CA ALA A 392 -11.74 7.89 -1.68
C ALA A 392 -12.35 7.43 -0.35
N ALA A 393 -11.92 6.26 0.10
CA ALA A 393 -12.10 5.80 1.47
C ALA A 393 -10.72 5.65 2.11
N ARG A 394 -10.50 6.33 3.24
CA ARG A 394 -9.18 6.43 3.86
C ARG A 394 -9.18 5.91 5.28
N TYR A 395 -8.31 4.96 5.55
CA TYR A 395 -8.15 4.37 6.87
C TYR A 395 -6.69 4.44 7.26
N SER A 396 -6.39 4.84 8.49
CA SER A 396 -5.01 4.82 8.95
C SER A 396 -4.87 4.61 10.43
N VAL A 397 -3.72 4.08 10.79
CA VAL A 397 -3.29 3.80 12.15
C VAL A 397 -1.97 4.54 12.35
N THR A 398 -1.94 5.43 13.36
CA THR A 398 -0.84 6.37 13.56
C THR A 398 -0.29 6.27 14.99
N LEU A 399 1.03 6.19 15.13
CA LEU A 399 1.73 6.38 16.38
C LEU A 399 2.37 7.77 16.39
N LEU A 400 2.07 8.57 17.40
CA LEU A 400 2.70 9.86 17.61
C LEU A 400 3.93 9.69 18.50
N ASP A 401 5.10 9.87 17.89
CA ASP A 401 6.38 9.93 18.57
C ASP A 401 6.69 11.39 18.90
N ARG A 402 6.34 11.78 20.13
CA ARG A 402 6.51 13.14 20.65
C ARG A 402 7.98 13.51 20.81
N GLU A 403 8.81 12.58 21.26
CA GLU A 403 10.24 12.84 21.52
C GLU A 403 10.97 13.28 20.25
N ARG A 404 10.58 12.73 19.11
CA ARG A 404 11.12 13.10 17.79
C ARG A 404 10.20 13.96 16.93
N SER A 405 9.05 14.39 17.47
CA SER A 405 8.06 15.23 16.77
C SER A 405 7.68 14.68 15.39
N ARG A 406 7.26 13.41 15.35
CA ARG A 406 6.89 12.71 14.11
C ARG A 406 5.67 11.82 14.29
N ALA A 407 4.94 11.63 13.19
CA ALA A 407 3.86 10.67 13.07
C ALA A 407 4.36 9.48 12.25
N VAL A 408 4.21 8.28 12.80
CA VAL A 408 4.44 7.01 12.12
C VAL A 408 3.07 6.48 11.73
N THR A 409 2.80 6.39 10.43
CA THR A 409 1.47 6.09 9.90
C THR A 409 1.53 4.84 9.03
N VAL A 410 0.62 3.90 9.29
CA VAL A 410 0.25 2.83 8.37
C VAL A 410 -1.15 3.14 7.85
N GLY A 411 -1.28 3.33 6.55
CA GLY A 411 -2.51 3.75 5.89
C GLY A 411 -2.97 2.76 4.84
N LEU A 412 -4.27 2.80 4.57
CA LEU A 412 -4.95 2.10 3.49
C LEU A 412 -5.90 3.09 2.83
N ASN A 413 -5.74 3.27 1.53
CA ASN A 413 -6.56 4.18 0.76
C ASN A 413 -7.19 3.41 -0.41
N ALA A 414 -8.52 3.37 -0.43
CA ALA A 414 -9.30 2.90 -1.55
C ALA A 414 -9.72 4.09 -2.41
N TRP A 415 -9.59 3.95 -3.72
CA TRP A 415 -9.80 5.04 -4.67
C TRP A 415 -10.71 4.59 -5.80
N TYR A 416 -11.53 5.53 -6.26
CA TYR A 416 -12.28 5.43 -7.49
C TYR A 416 -12.26 6.78 -8.18
N ALA A 417 -11.62 6.85 -9.35
CA ALA A 417 -11.44 8.10 -10.08
C ALA A 417 -12.24 8.09 -11.39
N ASN A 418 -13.13 9.06 -11.59
CA ASN A 418 -13.88 9.18 -12.85
C ASN A 418 -12.97 9.65 -14.00
N LEU A 419 -12.04 10.56 -13.72
CA LEU A 419 -10.97 10.97 -14.62
C LEU A 419 -9.64 10.42 -14.11
N ALA A 420 -8.71 10.12 -15.02
CA ALA A 420 -7.39 9.65 -14.61
C ALA A 420 -6.63 10.76 -13.89
N GLU A 421 -6.10 10.46 -12.72
CA GLU A 421 -5.21 11.37 -11.99
C GLU A 421 -3.76 11.04 -12.36
N GLU A 422 -3.02 12.06 -12.79
CA GLU A 422 -1.74 11.82 -13.46
C GLU A 422 -0.58 11.65 -12.49
N ASN A 423 -0.49 12.44 -11.41
CA ASN A 423 0.73 12.48 -10.60
C ASN A 423 0.47 12.61 -9.10
N VAL A 424 1.25 11.87 -8.30
CA VAL A 424 1.28 11.99 -6.84
C VAL A 424 2.71 12.03 -6.36
N ARG A 425 3.00 12.93 -5.41
CA ARG A 425 4.33 13.08 -4.80
C ARG A 425 4.30 12.64 -3.34
N MET A 426 5.32 11.90 -2.92
CA MET A 426 5.49 11.41 -1.57
C MET A 426 6.94 11.58 -1.12
N PRO A 427 7.19 11.86 0.17
CA PRO A 427 8.54 12.01 0.69
C PRO A 427 9.32 10.68 0.68
N ALA A 428 10.65 10.74 0.72
CA ALA A 428 11.51 9.54 0.77
C ALA A 428 11.32 8.67 2.03
N SER A 429 10.71 9.24 3.08
CA SER A 429 10.32 8.54 4.32
C SER A 429 8.95 7.87 4.23
N SER A 430 8.42 7.69 3.01
CA SER A 430 7.15 7.03 2.76
C SER A 430 7.27 5.97 1.67
N VAL A 431 6.35 5.02 1.71
CA VAL A 431 6.29 3.86 0.81
C VAL A 431 4.86 3.66 0.38
N LEU A 432 4.67 3.51 -0.92
CA LEU A 432 3.42 3.05 -1.51
C LEU A 432 3.51 1.54 -1.74
N LEU A 433 2.52 0.80 -1.26
CA LEU A 433 2.45 -0.65 -1.36
C LEU A 433 1.27 -1.04 -2.25
N ALA A 434 1.58 -1.77 -3.33
CA ALA A 434 0.60 -2.39 -4.20
C ALA A 434 0.02 -3.66 -3.54
N PRO A 435 -1.14 -4.15 -4.01
CA PRO A 435 -1.61 -5.50 -3.73
C PRO A 435 -0.58 -6.57 -4.13
N THR A 436 -0.57 -7.71 -3.42
CA THR A 436 0.39 -8.80 -3.65
C THR A 436 0.10 -9.59 -4.94
N ALA A 437 -1.16 -9.63 -5.36
CA ALA A 437 -1.57 -10.25 -6.62
C ALA A 437 -1.21 -9.32 -7.79
N PRO A 438 -0.91 -9.87 -8.99
CA PRO A 438 -0.47 -9.08 -10.13
C PRO A 438 -1.57 -8.14 -10.62
N GLU A 439 -1.53 -6.91 -10.11
CA GLU A 439 -2.04 -5.73 -10.79
C GLU A 439 -0.92 -5.14 -11.65
N GLU A 440 -1.25 -4.33 -12.67
CA GLU A 440 -0.24 -3.48 -13.30
C GLU A 440 0.15 -2.37 -12.29
N PRO A 441 1.38 -2.37 -11.73
CA PRO A 441 1.82 -1.36 -10.77
C PRO A 441 1.77 0.04 -11.40
N PRO A 442 1.91 1.13 -10.61
CA PRO A 442 1.96 2.46 -11.18
C PRO A 442 3.12 2.50 -12.17
N ARG A 443 2.81 2.80 -13.43
CA ARG A 443 3.74 2.48 -14.52
C ARG A 443 4.94 3.40 -14.53
N PHE A 444 4.99 4.48 -13.75
CA PHE A 444 6.16 5.33 -13.78
C PHE A 444 6.48 5.94 -12.42
N LEU A 445 7.58 5.50 -11.83
CA LEU A 445 8.06 5.93 -10.52
C LEU A 445 9.35 6.74 -10.68
N ASP A 446 9.29 8.03 -10.40
CA ASP A 446 10.47 8.88 -10.36
C ASP A 446 10.95 9.03 -8.92
N TRP A 447 12.18 8.58 -8.65
CA TRP A 447 12.82 8.60 -7.33
C TRP A 447 13.87 9.71 -7.19
N THR A 448 13.90 10.67 -8.10
CA THR A 448 14.91 11.74 -8.08
C THR A 448 14.85 12.57 -6.79
N ASN A 449 13.65 12.85 -6.27
CA ASN A 449 13.43 13.69 -5.09
C ASN A 449 12.37 13.08 -4.15
N GLY A 450 12.57 11.82 -3.76
CA GLY A 450 11.51 10.99 -3.17
C GLY A 450 10.61 10.40 -4.25
N LEU A 451 9.48 9.80 -3.86
CA LEU A 451 8.60 9.09 -4.78
C LEU A 451 7.65 10.06 -5.49
N THR A 452 7.79 10.19 -6.80
CA THR A 452 6.74 10.74 -7.65
C THR A 452 6.17 9.65 -8.52
N VAL A 453 4.92 9.27 -8.26
CA VAL A 453 4.15 8.40 -9.14
C VAL A 453 3.64 9.25 -10.30
N LYS A 454 3.98 8.87 -11.52
CA LYS A 454 3.60 9.54 -12.77
C LYS A 454 2.73 8.62 -13.63
N ASN A 455 1.87 9.23 -14.43
CA ASN A 455 1.12 8.61 -15.52
C ASN A 455 0.49 7.26 -15.16
N SER A 456 -0.54 7.27 -14.31
CA SER A 456 -1.43 6.13 -13.93
C SER A 456 -1.50 5.86 -12.41
N PHE A 457 -1.40 6.89 -11.56
CA PHE A 457 -1.66 6.67 -10.13
C PHE A 457 -3.07 6.11 -9.94
N LEU A 458 -4.07 6.72 -10.61
CA LEU A 458 -5.46 6.26 -10.66
C LEU A 458 -5.96 6.22 -12.11
N PRO A 459 -6.11 5.02 -12.72
CA PRO A 459 -6.78 4.88 -14.00
C PRO A 459 -8.26 5.27 -13.91
N SER A 460 -8.81 5.83 -15.00
CA SER A 460 -10.23 6.21 -15.07
C SER A 460 -11.14 5.00 -14.87
N ARG A 461 -12.19 5.18 -14.06
CA ARG A 461 -13.25 4.22 -13.75
C ARG A 461 -12.75 2.89 -13.21
N SER A 462 -11.61 2.91 -12.52
CA SER A 462 -11.04 1.75 -11.84
C SER A 462 -11.06 1.93 -10.34
N TYR A 463 -11.41 0.86 -9.63
CA TYR A 463 -11.23 0.76 -8.19
C TYR A 463 -9.80 0.29 -7.90
N ARG A 464 -9.10 0.97 -7.00
CA ARG A 464 -7.76 0.56 -6.56
C ARG A 464 -7.58 0.75 -5.06
N GLU A 465 -6.90 -0.18 -4.41
CA GLU A 465 -6.42 -0.02 -3.04
C GLU A 465 -4.91 0.18 -3.03
N TRP A 466 -4.46 1.13 -2.22
CA TRP A 466 -3.05 1.39 -1.95
C TRP A 466 -2.78 1.29 -0.46
N GLY A 467 -1.78 0.50 -0.09
CA GLY A 467 -1.20 0.55 1.25
C GLY A 467 -0.16 1.66 1.32
N GLU A 468 -0.08 2.36 2.45
CA GLU A 468 0.89 3.42 2.66
C GLU A 468 1.60 3.22 3.99
N ILE A 469 2.90 3.41 4.00
CA ILE A 469 3.70 3.47 5.23
C ILE A 469 4.46 4.79 5.19
N ALA A 470 4.38 5.58 6.25
CA ALA A 470 5.03 6.88 6.29
C ALA A 470 5.54 7.25 7.67
N VAL A 471 6.72 7.87 7.72
CA VAL A 471 7.26 8.51 8.92
C VAL A 471 7.52 9.97 8.59
N ILE A 472 6.66 10.85 9.09
CA ILE A 472 6.63 12.27 8.69
C ILE A 472 6.75 13.15 9.93
N PRO A 473 7.52 14.25 9.90
CA PRO A 473 7.48 15.26 10.95
C PRO A 473 6.04 15.72 11.22
N SER A 474 5.66 15.77 12.49
CA SER A 474 4.31 16.14 12.91
C SER A 474 4.33 16.97 14.18
N ARG A 475 3.44 17.96 14.24
CA ARG A 475 3.15 18.77 15.43
C ARG A 475 1.85 18.36 16.11
N ALA A 476 1.21 17.29 15.61
CA ALA A 476 -0.03 16.78 16.15
C ALA A 476 0.16 16.37 17.61
N ARG A 477 -0.75 16.84 18.47
CA ARG A 477 -0.70 16.58 19.91
C ARG A 477 -2.08 16.68 20.52
N LEU A 478 -2.25 16.01 21.65
CA LEU A 478 -3.40 16.16 22.53
C LEU A 478 -2.89 16.74 23.85
N THR A 479 -3.37 17.92 24.21
CA THR A 479 -3.02 18.53 25.50
C THR A 479 -4.08 18.14 26.52
N ALA A 480 -3.68 17.81 27.74
CA ALA A 480 -4.63 17.56 28.82
C ALA A 480 -4.22 18.32 30.09
N ARG A 481 -5.23 18.80 30.83
CA ARG A 481 -5.07 19.50 32.11
C ARG A 481 -6.19 19.12 33.07
N LYS A 482 -5.88 19.10 34.37
CA LYS A 482 -6.92 18.96 35.41
C LYS A 482 -7.76 20.23 35.47
N ALA A 483 -9.08 20.05 35.47
CA ALA A 483 -10.06 21.10 35.69
C ALA A 483 -11.02 20.68 36.82
N ASP A 484 -11.75 21.63 37.40
CA ASP A 484 -12.73 21.34 38.45
C ASP A 484 -13.86 20.47 37.88
N GLY A 485 -13.83 19.17 38.22
CA GLY A 485 -14.83 18.19 37.78
C GLY A 485 -14.41 17.28 36.61
N GLY A 486 -13.16 17.32 36.13
CA GLY A 486 -12.69 16.38 35.11
C GLY A 486 -11.32 16.69 34.53
N VAL A 487 -10.99 16.03 33.41
CA VAL A 487 -9.80 16.32 32.61
C VAL A 487 -10.23 17.15 31.40
N GLN A 488 -9.73 18.38 31.30
CA GLN A 488 -9.92 19.21 30.12
C GLN A 488 -8.86 18.86 29.08
N VAL A 489 -9.30 18.54 27.87
CA VAL A 489 -8.47 18.14 26.75
C VAL A 489 -8.56 19.16 25.63
N GLN A 490 -7.44 19.42 24.95
CA GLN A 490 -7.38 20.26 23.76
C GLN A 490 -6.97 19.40 22.58
N ASN A 491 -7.79 19.39 21.53
CA ASN A 491 -7.46 18.72 20.28
C ASN A 491 -6.52 19.62 19.47
N ALA A 492 -5.28 19.17 19.25
CA ALA A 492 -4.37 19.76 18.27
C ALA A 492 -3.78 18.67 17.38
N LEU A 493 -4.61 17.68 17.02
CA LEU A 493 -4.22 16.55 16.19
C LEU A 493 -4.28 16.87 14.70
N GLY A 494 -4.77 18.06 14.30
CA GLY A 494 -4.84 18.49 12.90
C GLY A 494 -6.07 17.97 12.15
N ALA A 495 -7.02 17.35 12.87
CA ALA A 495 -8.28 16.86 12.33
C ALA A 495 -9.37 16.82 13.42
N PRO A 496 -10.66 16.79 13.05
CA PRO A 496 -11.75 16.65 14.01
C PRO A 496 -11.65 15.33 14.78
N LEU A 497 -11.60 15.45 16.10
CA LEU A 497 -11.66 14.34 17.05
C LEU A 497 -13.11 13.84 17.12
N LYS A 498 -13.29 12.54 16.85
CA LYS A 498 -14.57 11.83 16.93
C LYS A 498 -14.76 11.07 18.24
N GLY A 499 -13.75 11.10 19.09
CA GLY A 499 -13.74 10.45 20.40
C GLY A 499 -12.48 9.61 20.59
N GLY A 500 -12.45 8.84 21.66
CA GLY A 500 -11.29 8.02 22.02
C GLY A 500 -11.19 7.80 23.52
N THR A 501 -10.05 7.32 23.98
CA THR A 501 -9.79 7.04 25.39
C THR A 501 -8.40 7.57 25.79
N LEU A 502 -8.34 8.19 26.96
CA LEU A 502 -7.14 8.71 27.59
C LEU A 502 -7.01 8.06 28.97
N LYS A 503 -5.83 7.55 29.31
CA LYS A 503 -5.51 7.18 30.69
C LYS A 503 -4.75 8.31 31.36
N TRP A 504 -5.29 8.80 32.47
CA TRP A 504 -4.69 9.90 33.24
C TRP A 504 -4.92 9.70 34.74
N ASP A 505 -3.85 9.82 35.52
CA ASP A 505 -3.80 9.48 36.95
C ASP A 505 -4.36 8.08 37.26
N GLY A 506 -4.10 7.12 36.38
CA GLY A 506 -4.60 5.75 36.52
C GLY A 506 -6.10 5.57 36.28
N GLN A 507 -6.83 6.63 35.94
CA GLN A 507 -8.24 6.57 35.55
C GLN A 507 -8.39 6.72 34.02
N LEU A 508 -9.37 6.02 33.45
CA LEU A 508 -9.71 6.14 32.04
C LEU A 508 -10.75 7.24 31.83
N TRP A 509 -10.52 8.02 30.78
CA TRP A 509 -11.33 9.16 30.38
C TRP A 509 -11.76 8.97 28.93
N ALA A 510 -13.05 9.12 28.66
CA ALA A 510 -13.60 9.17 27.31
C ALA A 510 -13.36 10.58 26.73
N LEU A 511 -12.71 10.62 25.57
CA LEU A 511 -12.47 11.88 24.86
C LEU A 511 -13.78 12.34 24.17
N PRO A 512 -14.17 13.62 24.30
CA PRO A 512 -15.34 14.16 23.61
C PRO A 512 -15.05 14.36 22.12
N GLU A 513 -16.11 14.59 21.33
CA GLU A 513 -15.95 15.11 19.97
C GLU A 513 -15.47 16.56 20.04
N LEU A 514 -14.41 16.88 19.30
CA LEU A 514 -13.81 18.22 19.28
C LEU A 514 -13.34 18.59 17.87
N ALA A 515 -13.58 19.82 17.45
CA ALA A 515 -12.94 20.37 16.27
C ALA A 515 -11.41 20.48 16.48
N ASP A 516 -10.66 20.67 15.41
CA ASP A 516 -9.23 20.96 15.54
C ASP A 516 -9.03 22.34 16.23
N GLY A 517 -8.18 22.37 17.26
CA GLY A 517 -7.94 23.52 18.13
C GLY A 517 -8.91 23.69 19.30
N GLU A 518 -10.00 22.92 19.36
CA GLU A 518 -11.04 23.06 20.39
C GLU A 518 -10.66 22.38 21.72
N GLU A 519 -11.19 22.91 22.83
CA GLU A 519 -11.07 22.33 24.16
C GLU A 519 -12.40 21.74 24.63
N GLY A 520 -12.36 20.61 25.32
CA GLY A 520 -13.54 19.99 25.93
C GLY A 520 -13.21 19.24 27.21
N LEU A 521 -14.26 18.90 27.97
CA LEU A 521 -14.13 18.10 29.18
C LEU A 521 -14.30 16.61 28.84
N ALA A 522 -13.28 15.82 29.15
CA ALA A 522 -13.35 14.37 29.10
C ALA A 522 -14.14 13.82 30.28
N THR A 523 -14.90 12.76 30.05
CA THR A 523 -15.74 12.12 31.07
C THR A 523 -15.10 10.84 31.58
N PRO A 524 -15.24 10.49 32.87
CA PRO A 524 -14.70 9.24 33.38
C PRO A 524 -15.37 8.03 32.72
N LYS A 525 -14.58 6.99 32.40
CA LYS A 525 -15.03 5.75 31.78
C LYS A 525 -14.77 4.57 32.73
N ASP A 526 -15.82 3.82 33.06
CA ASP A 526 -15.80 2.81 34.13
C ASP A 526 -15.23 1.43 33.71
N ALA A 527 -14.95 1.18 32.43
CA ALA A 527 -14.33 -0.09 31.97
C ALA A 527 -13.62 -0.01 30.59
N GLU A 528 -12.60 -0.85 30.40
CA GLU A 528 -11.80 -1.04 29.16
C GLU A 528 -12.51 -1.84 28.04
N GLY A 529 -13.82 -2.09 28.15
CA GLY A 529 -14.51 -3.14 27.38
C GLY A 529 -15.08 -2.78 26.00
N GLU A 530 -14.96 -1.55 25.51
CA GLU A 530 -15.38 -1.20 24.14
C GLU A 530 -14.21 -1.35 23.17
N ASP A 531 -14.48 -1.92 21.99
CA ASP A 531 -13.53 -2.01 20.87
C ASP A 531 -12.99 -0.62 20.56
N LEU A 532 -11.78 -0.32 21.04
CA LEU A 532 -11.14 0.99 20.97
C LEU A 532 -10.98 1.51 19.53
N LEU A 533 -11.06 0.63 18.54
CA LEU A 533 -10.77 0.93 17.15
C LEU A 533 -12.01 1.21 16.30
N GLU A 534 -13.17 0.62 16.63
CA GLU A 534 -14.42 0.67 15.83
C GLU A 534 -14.23 0.43 14.31
N LEU A 535 -13.15 -0.23 13.91
CA LEU A 535 -12.88 -0.54 12.51
C LEU A 535 -13.84 -1.64 12.05
N GLU A 536 -14.55 -1.39 10.94
CA GLU A 536 -15.35 -2.42 10.27
C GLU A 536 -14.52 -3.65 9.93
N HIS A 537 -15.17 -4.82 9.89
CA HIS A 537 -14.49 -6.10 9.65
C HIS A 537 -13.64 -6.08 8.38
N GLU A 538 -14.18 -5.56 7.28
CA GLU A 538 -13.45 -5.43 6.02
C GLU A 538 -12.17 -4.61 6.22
N THR A 539 -12.26 -3.39 6.73
CA THR A 539 -11.10 -2.53 6.98
C THR A 539 -10.07 -3.19 7.90
N ARG A 540 -10.53 -3.83 8.98
CA ARG A 540 -9.66 -4.52 9.97
C ARG A 540 -8.80 -5.60 9.33
N MET A 541 -9.36 -6.38 8.41
CA MET A 541 -8.65 -7.45 7.70
C MET A 541 -7.48 -6.95 6.84
N ARG A 542 -7.44 -5.65 6.49
CA ARG A 542 -6.33 -5.05 5.72
C ARG A 542 -5.18 -4.56 6.60
N PHE A 543 -5.32 -4.57 7.92
CA PHE A 543 -4.27 -4.18 8.87
C PHE A 543 -3.82 -5.34 9.79
N PRO A 544 -3.41 -6.51 9.27
CA PRO A 544 -3.21 -7.68 10.10
C PRO A 544 -2.06 -7.52 11.11
N GLY A 545 -1.06 -6.68 10.82
CA GLY A 545 0.05 -6.39 11.74
C GLY A 545 0.02 -5.01 12.43
N ALA A 546 -0.75 -4.04 11.93
CA ALA A 546 -0.66 -2.66 12.42
C ALA A 546 -1.54 -2.36 13.65
N LEU A 547 -2.51 -3.20 13.97
CA LEU A 547 -3.47 -2.93 15.06
C LEU A 547 -2.92 -3.28 16.45
N THR A 548 -1.97 -4.22 16.55
CA THR A 548 -1.46 -4.72 17.83
C THR A 548 -0.96 -3.60 18.76
N PRO A 549 -0.17 -2.60 18.30
CA PRO A 549 0.28 -1.52 19.19
C PRO A 549 -0.87 -0.60 19.64
N LEU A 550 -1.97 -0.53 18.89
CA LEU A 550 -3.12 0.29 19.27
C LEU A 550 -4.03 -0.38 20.30
N THR A 551 -4.08 -1.71 20.32
CA THR A 551 -4.93 -2.48 21.24
C THR A 551 -4.26 -2.82 22.56
N GLN A 552 -2.96 -2.53 22.72
CA GLN A 552 -2.28 -2.67 24.01
C GLN A 552 -2.89 -1.74 25.05
N ASP A 553 -2.85 -2.16 26.31
CA ASP A 553 -3.29 -1.34 27.44
C ASP A 553 -2.63 0.04 27.40
N LEU A 554 -3.39 1.05 27.83
CA LEU A 554 -2.88 2.41 27.93
C LEU A 554 -2.00 2.52 29.18
N ASP A 555 -0.83 3.10 29.02
CA ASP A 555 -0.01 3.60 30.13
C ASP A 555 -0.57 4.95 30.61
N ASP A 556 -0.22 5.35 31.82
CA ASP A 556 -0.61 6.66 32.33
C ASP A 556 -0.06 7.78 31.45
N GLY A 557 -0.91 8.75 31.08
CA GLY A 557 -0.58 9.81 30.12
C GLY A 557 -0.61 9.39 28.65
N THR A 558 -1.17 8.22 28.31
CA THR A 558 -1.34 7.80 26.92
C THR A 558 -2.80 7.81 26.48
N PHE A 559 -3.00 8.06 25.19
CA PHE A 559 -4.33 8.08 24.58
C PHE A 559 -4.38 7.28 23.29
N VAL A 560 -5.59 6.85 22.95
CA VAL A 560 -6.00 6.41 21.61
C VAL A 560 -7.17 7.28 21.18
N ALA A 561 -7.03 7.98 20.07
CA ALA A 561 -8.01 8.91 19.52
C ALA A 561 -8.48 8.46 18.14
N LYS A 562 -9.77 8.68 17.87
CA LYS A 562 -10.40 8.48 16.56
C LYS A 562 -10.56 9.84 15.90
N LEU A 563 -10.03 9.99 14.70
CA LEU A 563 -10.11 11.20 13.91
C LEU A 563 -10.88 10.95 12.62
N GLY A 564 -11.66 11.94 12.21
CA GLY A 564 -12.25 11.99 10.86
C GLY A 564 -11.35 12.74 9.87
N GLY A 565 -11.86 12.97 8.66
CA GLY A 565 -11.21 13.83 7.68
C GLY A 565 -10.17 13.11 6.82
N ARG A 566 -9.05 13.77 6.50
CA ARG A 566 -8.09 13.31 5.48
C ARG A 566 -6.97 12.41 6.02
N GLY A 567 -6.69 12.46 7.33
CA GLY A 567 -5.65 11.65 7.98
C GLY A 567 -4.22 12.15 7.80
N PHE A 568 -3.26 11.29 8.19
CA PHE A 568 -1.81 11.59 8.19
C PHE A 568 -1.05 10.94 7.03
N THR A 569 -1.75 10.32 6.07
CA THR A 569 -1.10 9.66 4.94
C THR A 569 -0.51 10.69 3.97
N PRO A 570 0.62 10.41 3.28
CA PRO A 570 1.16 11.29 2.25
C PRO A 570 0.15 11.70 1.19
N THR A 571 -0.74 10.79 0.80
CA THR A 571 -1.80 11.04 -0.19
C THR A 571 -2.95 11.89 0.35
N ALA A 572 -2.93 12.26 1.64
CA ALA A 572 -3.94 13.12 2.25
C ALA A 572 -4.05 14.49 1.55
N ALA A 573 -2.97 14.95 0.91
CA ALA A 573 -2.91 16.20 0.15
C ALA A 573 -3.75 16.19 -1.14
N MET A 574 -4.12 15.00 -1.66
CA MET A 574 -4.95 14.91 -2.85
C MET A 574 -6.37 15.37 -2.56
N ASP A 575 -6.93 16.15 -3.49
CA ASP A 575 -8.30 16.61 -3.40
C ASP A 575 -9.26 15.50 -3.85
N VAL A 576 -10.08 15.05 -2.91
CA VAL A 576 -10.99 13.92 -3.10
C VAL A 576 -12.29 14.15 -2.34
N GLU A 577 -13.35 13.52 -2.83
CA GLU A 577 -14.58 13.30 -2.08
C GLU A 577 -14.39 12.08 -1.18
N LEU A 578 -14.33 12.31 0.13
CA LEU A 578 -14.22 11.24 1.11
C LEU A 578 -15.59 10.62 1.36
N GLU A 579 -15.77 9.36 0.94
CA GLU A 579 -16.98 8.58 1.28
C GLU A 579 -16.92 8.02 2.70
N ALA A 580 -15.73 7.60 3.10
CA ALA A 580 -15.46 7.04 4.43
C ALA A 580 -14.05 7.44 4.87
N ALA A 581 -13.92 7.81 6.15
CA ALA A 581 -12.62 8.09 6.73
C ALA A 581 -12.61 7.79 8.21
N LEU A 582 -11.64 6.99 8.65
CA LEU A 582 -11.39 6.72 10.06
C LEU A 582 -9.89 6.57 10.30
N HIS A 583 -9.36 7.44 11.17
CA HIS A 583 -7.95 7.44 11.50
C HIS A 583 -7.79 7.23 13.00
N VAL A 584 -7.10 6.17 13.39
CA VAL A 584 -6.81 5.88 14.80
C VAL A 584 -5.40 6.34 15.13
N VAL A 585 -5.26 7.11 16.21
CA VAL A 585 -4.01 7.72 16.63
C VAL A 585 -3.71 7.35 18.07
N ARG A 586 -2.56 6.72 18.33
CA ARG A 586 -2.04 6.51 19.68
C ARG A 586 -0.88 7.45 19.95
N GLY A 587 -0.85 8.03 21.14
CA GLY A 587 0.21 8.97 21.52
C GLY A 587 0.28 9.23 23.02
N GLN A 588 1.26 10.04 23.40
CA GLN A 588 1.36 10.62 24.73
C GLN A 588 0.76 12.03 24.73
N VAL A 589 0.03 12.34 25.78
CA VAL A 589 -0.48 13.70 26.04
C VAL A 589 0.62 14.70 26.38
N GLU A 590 0.39 15.97 26.06
CA GLU A 590 1.18 17.10 26.56
C GLU A 590 0.51 17.66 27.82
N GLU A 591 1.25 17.69 28.94
CA GLU A 591 0.84 18.45 30.12
C GLU A 591 0.91 19.94 29.77
N ALA A 592 -0.24 20.64 29.81
CA ALA A 592 -0.25 22.09 29.69
C ALA A 592 0.56 22.68 30.86
N ARG A 593 1.72 23.28 30.56
CA ARG A 593 2.44 24.08 31.56
C ARG A 593 1.56 25.28 31.94
N ARG A 594 1.37 25.44 33.25
CA ARG A 594 0.59 26.52 33.86
C ARG A 594 1.11 27.91 33.49
#